data_AF-A0A6G8FLT6-F1
#
_entry.id   AF-A0A6G8FLT6-F1
#
_cell.length_a   1.000
_cell.length_b   1.000
_cell.length_c   1.000
_cell.angle_alpha   90.00
_cell.angle_beta   90.00
_cell.angle_gamma   90.00
#
_symmetry.space_group_name_H-M   'P 1'
#
loop_
_entity.id
_entity.type
_entity.pdbx_description
1 polymer ?
#
loop_
_entity_poly.entity_id
_entity_poly.type
_entity_poly.pdbx_seq_one_letter_code
_entity_poly.pdbx_strand_id
1 'polypeptide(L)'
;MPRREQHTLLNALPLVRFTPHTPVDLEQIFAEYDETLTRGWAYSAGEYNLHSEVISAPIMLGSRPKGAISVVRISEKRIGRAALEAYVPALLQSTEEFSATLSFRLASAQDESN
;
A
#
# COMPACT_ATOMS: atom_id res chain seq x y z
N MET A 1 -8.70 0.74 -6.55
CA MET A 1 -10.10 0.62 -6.10
C MET A 1 -10.90 1.81 -6.65
N PRO A 2 -12.12 1.63 -7.19
CA PRO A 2 -12.98 2.74 -7.65
C PRO A 2 -13.34 3.74 -6.54
N ARG A 3 -13.46 5.04 -6.87
CA ARG A 3 -13.74 6.12 -5.89
C ARG A 3 -15.02 5.87 -5.08
N ARG A 4 -16.08 5.35 -5.70
CA ARG A 4 -17.33 5.00 -5.00
C ARG A 4 -17.10 3.96 -3.90
N GLU A 5 -16.32 2.91 -4.19
CA GLU A 5 -15.99 1.87 -3.21
C GLU A 5 -15.13 2.43 -2.07
N GLN A 6 -14.21 3.35 -2.37
CA GLN A 6 -13.42 4.04 -1.34
C GLN A 6 -14.32 4.85 -0.39
N HIS A 7 -15.26 5.64 -0.90
CA HIS A 7 -16.20 6.39 -0.06
C HIS A 7 -17.08 5.45 0.79
N THR A 8 -17.58 4.36 0.20
CA THR A 8 -18.36 3.39 0.96
C THR A 8 -17.54 2.80 2.11
N LEU A 9 -16.29 2.41 1.85
CA LEU A 9 -15.39 1.85 2.87
C LEU A 9 -15.10 2.85 3.98
N LEU A 10 -14.70 4.07 3.63
CA LEU A 10 -14.28 5.10 4.59
C LEU A 10 -15.46 5.65 5.41
N ASN A 11 -16.70 5.57 4.91
CA ASN A 11 -17.91 5.92 5.67
C ASN A 11 -18.46 4.75 6.50
N ALA A 12 -18.12 3.51 6.17
CA ALA A 12 -18.62 2.32 6.87
C ALA A 12 -17.82 1.97 8.14
N LEU A 13 -16.58 2.49 8.27
CA LEU A 13 -15.68 2.16 9.36
C LEU A 13 -15.26 3.44 10.11
N PRO A 14 -15.15 3.41 11.44
CA PRO A 14 -14.60 4.53 12.19
C PRO A 14 -13.12 4.72 11.84
N LEU A 15 -12.72 5.93 11.45
CA LEU A 15 -11.31 6.30 11.28
C LEU A 15 -10.65 6.49 12.65
N VAL A 16 -10.10 5.41 13.19
CA VAL A 16 -9.40 5.42 14.47
C VAL A 16 -8.07 6.14 14.33
N ARG A 17 -7.86 7.17 15.15
CA ARG A 17 -6.58 7.84 15.29
C ARG A 17 -5.68 7.04 16.23
N PHE A 18 -4.68 6.34 15.69
CA PHE A 18 -3.70 5.58 16.48
C PHE A 18 -2.61 6.47 17.09
N THR A 19 -2.18 7.49 16.35
CA THR A 19 -1.17 8.47 16.77
C THR A 19 -1.58 9.87 16.29
N PRO A 20 -0.91 10.94 16.75
CA PRO A 20 -1.10 12.28 16.19
C PRO A 20 -0.85 12.37 14.68
N HIS A 21 -0.11 11.42 14.09
CA HIS A 21 0.20 11.38 12.66
C HIS A 21 -0.84 10.60 11.84
N THR A 22 -1.76 9.85 12.45
CA THR A 22 -2.79 9.13 11.69
C THR A 22 -3.72 10.12 10.98
N PRO A 23 -3.84 10.07 9.63
CA PRO A 23 -4.81 10.88 8.92
C PRO A 23 -6.22 10.38 9.24
N VAL A 24 -7.11 11.29 9.60
CA VAL A 24 -8.55 11.00 9.83
C VAL A 24 -9.45 11.96 9.06
N ASP A 25 -8.85 12.87 8.30
CA ASP A 25 -9.55 13.74 7.38
C ASP A 25 -9.67 13.05 6.02
N LEU A 26 -10.88 12.97 5.47
CA LEU A 26 -11.13 12.24 4.22
C LEU A 26 -10.44 12.88 3.02
N GLU A 27 -10.35 14.21 2.97
CA GLU A 27 -9.68 14.90 1.88
C GLU A 27 -8.18 14.58 1.87
N GLN A 28 -7.54 14.57 3.04
CA GLN A 28 -6.15 14.16 3.19
C GLN A 28 -5.92 12.70 2.77
N ILE A 29 -6.81 11.79 3.17
CA ILE A 29 -6.73 10.38 2.78
C ILE A 29 -6.86 10.21 1.26
N PHE A 30 -7.78 10.94 0.62
CA PHE A 30 -7.95 10.86 -0.83
C PHE A 30 -6.79 11.49 -1.59
N ALA A 31 -6.23 12.59 -1.11
CA ALA A 31 -5.03 13.18 -1.70
C ALA A 31 -3.85 12.20 -1.66
N GLU A 32 -3.61 11.58 -0.51
CA GLU A 32 -2.53 10.58 -0.35
C GLU A 32 -2.78 9.32 -1.21
N TYR A 33 -4.04 8.91 -1.35
CA TYR A 33 -4.41 7.80 -2.24
C TYR A 33 -4.11 8.15 -3.71
N ASP A 34 -4.46 9.35 -4.16
CA ASP A 34 -4.23 9.78 -5.54
C ASP A 34 -2.71 9.92 -5.82
N GLU A 35 -1.93 10.46 -4.88
CA GLU A 35 -0.46 10.46 -4.96
C GLU A 35 0.12 9.05 -5.04
N THR A 36 -0.38 8.14 -4.21
CA THR A 36 0.03 6.73 -4.20
C THR A 36 -0.25 6.06 -5.55
N LEU A 37 -1.38 6.35 -6.18
CA LEU A 37 -1.67 5.86 -7.53
C LEU A 37 -0.70 6.41 -8.57
N THR A 38 -0.36 7.70 -8.49
CA THR A 38 0.57 8.32 -9.44
C THR A 38 1.99 7.75 -9.33
N ARG A 39 2.49 7.55 -8.10
CA ARG A 39 3.87 7.09 -7.88
C ARG A 39 4.02 5.56 -7.83
N GLY A 40 2.93 4.83 -7.65
CA GLY A 40 2.90 3.35 -7.61
C GLY A 40 3.24 2.73 -6.26
N TRP A 41 3.43 3.52 -5.21
CA TRP A 41 3.79 3.06 -3.87
C TRP A 41 3.28 4.04 -2.81
N ALA A 42 3.11 3.58 -1.57
CA ALA A 42 2.64 4.34 -0.42
C ALA A 42 3.78 4.62 0.56
N TYR A 43 3.79 5.79 1.19
CA TYR A 43 4.66 6.12 2.31
C TYR A 43 3.83 6.29 3.57
N SER A 44 4.30 5.77 4.70
CA SER A 44 3.69 6.04 6.00
C SER A 44 4.76 6.33 7.05
N ALA A 45 4.51 7.32 7.90
CA ALA A 45 5.44 7.72 8.94
C ALA A 45 4.70 8.02 10.24
N GLY A 46 4.87 7.14 11.23
CA GLY A 46 4.29 7.37 12.53
C GLY A 46 2.80 7.08 12.64
N GLU A 47 2.10 6.70 11.55
CA GLU A 47 0.63 6.65 11.54
C GLU A 47 0.05 5.56 12.43
N TYR A 48 0.69 4.40 12.49
CA TYR A 48 0.29 3.29 13.37
C TYR A 48 1.17 3.19 14.62
N ASN A 49 2.47 3.41 14.46
CA ASN A 49 3.47 3.41 15.52
C ASN A 49 4.40 4.62 15.33
N LEU A 50 4.61 5.44 16.38
CA LEU A 50 5.40 6.68 16.28
C LEU A 50 6.82 6.49 15.76
N HIS A 51 7.39 5.30 15.94
CA HIS A 51 8.74 4.93 15.56
C HIS A 51 8.82 4.19 14.21
N SER A 52 7.70 4.00 13.51
CA SER A 52 7.68 3.32 12.21
C SER A 52 7.77 4.29 11.04
N GLU A 53 8.61 3.97 10.07
CA GLU A 53 8.60 4.52 8.72
C GLU A 53 8.45 3.35 7.74
N VAL A 54 7.51 3.45 6.81
CA VAL A 54 7.08 2.35 5.95
C VAL A 54 6.97 2.82 4.52
N ILE A 55 7.46 2.00 3.58
CA ILE A 55 7.07 2.07 2.17
C ILE A 55 6.35 0.79 1.79
N SER A 56 5.31 0.91 0.96
CA SER A 56 4.52 -0.24 0.53
C SER A 56 4.18 -0.14 -0.95
N ALA A 57 4.19 -1.26 -1.67
CA ALA A 57 3.74 -1.33 -3.06
C ALA A 57 2.68 -2.42 -3.22
N PRO A 58 1.69 -2.24 -4.11
CA PRO A 58 0.58 -3.18 -4.24
C PRO A 58 0.98 -4.43 -5.04
N ILE A 59 0.47 -5.58 -4.61
CA ILE A 59 0.43 -6.80 -5.42
C ILE A 59 -0.84 -6.73 -6.26
N MET A 60 -0.70 -6.79 -7.58
CA MET A 60 -1.79 -6.61 -8.54
C MET A 60 -2.22 -7.94 -9.14
N LEU A 61 -3.54 -8.13 -9.28
CA LEU A 61 -4.12 -9.18 -10.11
C LEU A 61 -5.04 -8.52 -11.14
N GLY A 62 -4.56 -8.40 -12.37
CA GLY A 62 -5.15 -7.50 -13.36
C GLY A 62 -5.16 -6.06 -12.83
N SER A 63 -6.32 -5.40 -12.88
CA SER A 63 -6.49 -4.02 -12.39
C SER A 63 -6.83 -3.93 -10.89
N ARG A 64 -6.84 -5.05 -10.16
CA ARG A 64 -7.27 -5.09 -8.75
C ARG A 64 -6.08 -5.39 -7.82
N PRO A 65 -5.82 -4.54 -6.81
CA PRO A 65 -4.85 -4.89 -5.78
C PRO A 65 -5.40 -6.05 -4.92
N LYS A 66 -4.53 -7.01 -4.59
CA LYS A 66 -4.84 -8.18 -3.73
C LYS A 66 -4.10 -8.18 -2.41
N GLY A 67 -3.08 -7.35 -2.28
CA GLY A 67 -2.27 -7.18 -1.09
C GLY A 67 -1.19 -6.14 -1.36
N ALA A 68 -0.20 -6.07 -0.48
CA ALA A 68 0.96 -5.21 -0.64
C ALA A 68 2.19 -5.88 0.00
N ILE A 69 3.37 -5.56 -0.53
CA ILE A 69 4.65 -5.83 0.14
C ILE A 69 5.08 -4.52 0.80
N SER A 70 5.64 -4.60 2.01
CA SER A 70 6.09 -3.42 2.75
C SER A 70 7.52 -3.59 3.25
N VAL A 71 8.29 -2.51 3.18
CA VAL A 71 9.57 -2.37 3.88
C VAL A 71 9.31 -1.50 5.11
N VAL A 72 9.55 -2.07 6.28
CA VAL A 72 9.26 -1.43 7.57
C VAL A 72 10.56 -1.16 8.30
N ARG A 73 10.75 0.09 8.71
CA ARG A 73 11.80 0.48 9.63
C ARG A 73 11.17 0.88 10.96
N ILE A 74 11.69 0.33 12.05
CA ILE A 74 11.29 0.68 13.41
C ILE A 74 12.50 1.27 14.13
N SER A 75 12.44 2.55 14.48
CA SER A 75 13.51 3.26 15.18
C SER A 75 13.01 4.55 15.81
N GLU A 76 13.58 4.93 16.96
CA GLU A 76 13.32 6.25 17.56
C GLU A 76 13.80 7.40 16.67
N LYS A 77 14.87 7.18 15.89
CA LYS A 77 15.44 8.19 14.98
C LYS A 77 14.80 8.05 13.62
N ARG A 78 14.14 9.09 13.11
CA ARG A 78 13.64 9.13 11.72
C ARG A 78 14.79 9.33 10.73
N ILE A 79 14.77 8.56 9.63
CA ILE A 79 15.66 8.81 8.49
C ILE A 79 14.96 9.58 7.37
N GLY A 80 13.63 9.67 7.45
CA GLY A 80 12.79 10.36 6.49
C GLY A 80 12.52 9.55 5.22
N ARG A 81 11.53 10.04 4.47
CA ARG A 81 11.02 9.43 3.24
C ARG A 81 12.13 9.17 2.21
N ALA A 82 12.97 10.16 1.94
CA ALA A 82 14.01 10.08 0.91
C ALA A 82 14.99 8.91 1.12
N ALA A 83 15.31 8.58 2.38
CA ALA A 83 16.20 7.46 2.68
C ALA A 83 15.52 6.10 2.44
N LEU A 84 14.21 5.99 2.66
CA LEU A 84 13.45 4.78 2.32
C LEU A 84 13.18 4.67 0.81
N GLU A 85 13.03 5.79 0.11
CA GLU A 85 12.83 5.81 -1.34
C GLU A 85 13.94 5.10 -2.13
N ALA A 86 15.15 5.00 -1.57
CA ALA A 86 16.23 4.20 -2.13
C ALA A 86 15.86 2.71 -2.33
N TYR A 87 14.91 2.17 -1.54
CA TYR A 87 14.43 0.80 -1.65
C TYR A 87 13.22 0.63 -2.58
N VAL A 88 12.62 1.71 -3.06
CA VAL A 88 11.42 1.66 -3.90
C VAL A 88 11.62 0.85 -5.18
N PRO A 89 12.73 0.97 -5.94
CA PRO A 89 12.92 0.14 -7.13
C PRO A 89 12.89 -1.36 -6.85
N ALA A 90 13.58 -1.80 -5.78
CA ALA A 90 13.59 -3.21 -5.37
C ALA A 90 12.22 -3.68 -4.87
N LEU A 91 11.50 -2.81 -4.15
CA LEU A 91 10.15 -3.09 -3.68
C LEU A 91 9.17 -3.27 -4.86
N LEU A 92 9.21 -2.36 -5.83
CA LEU A 92 8.35 -2.43 -7.03
C LEU A 92 8.62 -3.70 -7.83
N GLN A 93 9.89 -4.02 -8.07
CA GLN A 93 10.29 -5.26 -8.73
C GLN A 93 9.75 -6.49 -7.97
N SER A 94 9.91 -6.52 -6.64
CA SER A 94 9.41 -7.63 -5.82
C SER A 94 7.89 -7.80 -5.94
N THR A 95 7.13 -6.70 -5.97
CA THR A 95 5.68 -6.78 -6.13
C THR A 95 5.26 -7.20 -7.53
N GLU A 96 6.01 -6.81 -8.57
CA GLU A 96 5.75 -7.22 -9.95
C GLU A 96 5.98 -8.72 -10.13
N GLU A 97 7.12 -9.24 -9.66
CA GLU A 97 7.44 -10.68 -9.70
C GLU A 97 6.40 -11.52 -8.94
N PHE A 98 5.96 -11.04 -7.77
CA PHE A 98 4.92 -11.70 -7.00
C PHE A 98 3.57 -11.67 -7.74
N SER A 99 3.22 -10.54 -8.34
CA SER A 99 1.99 -10.37 -9.14
C SER A 99 1.97 -11.31 -10.35
N ALA A 100 3.09 -11.44 -11.05
CA ALA A 100 3.24 -12.37 -12.18
C ALA A 100 3.08 -13.83 -11.74
N THR A 101 3.73 -14.21 -10.64
CA THR A 101 3.63 -15.57 -10.07
C THR A 101 2.20 -15.92 -9.67
N LEU A 102 1.50 -14.99 -9.00
CA LEU A 102 0.11 -15.18 -8.60
C LEU A 102 -0.82 -15.32 -9.80
N SER A 103 -0.62 -14.49 -10.83
CA SER A 103 -1.41 -14.52 -12.06
C SER A 103 -1.25 -15.84 -12.81
N PHE A 104 -0.01 -16.33 -12.93
CA PHE A 104 0.28 -17.62 -13.57
C PHE A 104 -0.42 -18.79 -12.87
N ARG A 105 -0.31 -18.88 -11.54
CA ARG A 105 -0.92 -19.98 -10.78
C ARG A 105 -2.44 -20.03 -10.91
N LEU A 106 -3.09 -18.87 -10.99
CA LEU A 106 -4.55 -18.80 -11.16
C LEU A 106 -4.98 -19.24 -12.56
N ALA A 107 -4.19 -18.94 -13.59
CA ALA A 107 -4.46 -19.43 -14.94
C ALA A 107 -4.34 -20.95 -15.00
N SER A 108 -3.25 -21.52 -14.47
CA SER A 108 -3.05 -22.99 -14.46
C SER A 108 -4.13 -23.74 -13.69
N ALA A 109 -4.62 -23.20 -12.57
CA ALA A 109 -5.70 -23.82 -11.80
C ALA A 109 -7.06 -23.84 -12.55
N GLN A 110 -7.29 -22.90 -13.46
CA GLN A 110 -8.50 -22.88 -14.29
C GLN A 110 -8.44 -23.93 -15.41
N ASP A 111 -7.26 -24.18 -15.97
CA ASP A 111 -7.05 -25.20 -17.01
C ASP A 111 -7.19 -26.63 -16.46
N GLU A 112 -6.83 -26.89 -15.19
CA GLU A 112 -6.97 -28.21 -14.55
C GLU A 112 -8.41 -28.54 -14.11
N SER A 113 -9.32 -27.56 -14.13
CA SER A 113 -10.71 -27.71 -13.68
C SER A 113 -11.71 -27.91 -14.84
N ASN A 114 -11.22 -28.06 -16.08
CA ASN A 114 -12.00 -28.15 -17.31
C ASN A 114 -11.67 -29.43 -18.08
#